data_AF-A0A7S2XNS9-F1
#
_entry.id   AF-A0A7S2XNS9-F1
#
_cell.length_a   1.000
_cell.length_b   1.000
_cell.length_c   1.000
_cell.angle_alpha   90.00
_cell.angle_beta   90.00
_cell.angle_gamma   90.00
#
_symmetry.space_group_name_H-M   'P 1'
#
loop_
_entity.id
_entity.type
_entity.pdbx_description
1 polymer ?
#
loop_
_entity_poly.entity_id
_entity_poly.type
_entity_poly.pdbx_seq_one_letter_code
_entity_poly.pdbx_strand_id
1 'polypeptide(L)'
;MFSSVNPFSVIFADKLESDDREPVFTFDVSGSSYGILVPNMFFWIQLLTIMALQGLVLAAFSTLTYRLIVKQRGMSTCYLFGFGFVIPMCLLLPRHLIAAFDIRNKVLKFMMSGILPTTTMFHCSEAMYGFCPPFVEASPASYAIYSASAMELKYDPKTGKPMKATTKEKLQRIGKFGIYVVVLGGYLSVVAPFNYMPFEGPGADVSGFMKLFSAGQLLNNLAAGVVFQLYLTTCCEGLLAATCALGGVQANEVMHNPIFTSNSPSDFWGRKWNSVVHGVLKVTFFIQPKIDLLEKTSNQLVA
;
A
#
# COMPACT_ATOMS: atom_id res chain seq x y z
N MET A 1 9.19 42.18 -5.41
CA MET A 1 9.29 40.98 -4.54
C MET A 1 8.28 39.97 -5.04
N PHE A 2 8.72 38.92 -5.73
CA PHE A 2 7.85 37.78 -6.05
C PHE A 2 7.86 36.84 -4.86
N SER A 3 6.72 36.73 -4.16
CA SER A 3 6.51 35.62 -3.22
C SER A 3 6.66 34.33 -4.02
N SER A 4 7.67 33.51 -3.71
CA SER A 4 7.83 32.21 -4.35
C SER A 4 6.62 31.35 -4.01
N VAL A 5 5.73 31.16 -4.98
CA VAL A 5 4.57 30.29 -4.83
C VAL A 5 5.08 28.88 -4.53
N ASN A 6 4.66 28.31 -3.40
CA ASN A 6 5.01 26.95 -3.03
C ASN A 6 4.41 25.98 -4.07
N PRO A 7 5.20 25.21 -4.84
CA PRO A 7 4.66 24.33 -5.87
C PRO A 7 3.67 23.28 -5.31
N PHE A 8 3.82 22.90 -4.04
CA PHE A 8 2.87 21.98 -3.38
C PHE A 8 1.50 22.62 -3.15
N SER A 9 1.38 23.94 -2.98
CA SER A 9 0.08 24.58 -2.82
C SER A 9 -0.75 24.50 -4.10
N VAL A 10 -0.12 24.43 -5.27
CA VAL A 10 -0.80 24.23 -6.56
C VAL A 10 -1.26 22.79 -6.70
N ILE A 11 -0.39 21.82 -6.38
CA ILE A 11 -0.72 20.39 -6.49
C ILE A 11 -1.88 20.00 -5.57
N PHE A 12 -1.90 20.52 -4.34
CA PHE A 12 -2.93 20.26 -3.32
C PHE A 12 -3.96 21.39 -3.21
N ALA A 13 -4.12 22.20 -4.26
CA ALA A 13 -5.14 23.26 -4.31
C ALA A 13 -6.55 22.65 -4.27
N ASP A 14 -6.78 21.63 -5.10
CA ASP A 14 -8.01 20.84 -5.09
C ASP A 14 -8.00 19.89 -3.88
N LYS A 15 -9.00 20.03 -3.01
CA LYS A 15 -9.12 19.24 -1.78
C LYS A 15 -9.81 17.90 -1.99
N LEU A 16 -10.47 17.71 -3.13
CA LEU A 16 -11.17 16.48 -3.51
C LEU A 16 -12.13 16.01 -2.39
N GLU A 17 -12.82 16.98 -1.76
CA GLU A 17 -13.81 16.74 -0.69
C GLU A 17 -15.17 16.37 -1.27
N SER A 18 -15.55 17.02 -2.36
CA SER A 18 -16.72 16.72 -3.17
C SER A 18 -16.27 16.24 -4.55
N ASP A 19 -17.06 15.35 -5.14
CA ASP A 19 -16.91 14.96 -6.53
C ASP A 19 -17.88 15.80 -7.36
N ASP A 20 -17.38 16.86 -7.97
CA ASP A 20 -18.12 17.81 -8.81
C ASP A 20 -18.03 17.47 -10.30
N ARG A 21 -17.46 16.31 -10.64
CA ARG A 21 -17.33 15.87 -12.03
C ARG A 21 -18.70 15.64 -12.65
N GLU A 22 -18.87 16.13 -13.87
CA GLU A 22 -20.02 15.80 -14.70
C GLU A 22 -19.81 14.46 -15.44
N PRO A 23 -20.87 13.67 -15.63
CA PRO A 23 -20.79 12.43 -16.41
C PRO A 23 -20.57 12.75 -17.89
N VAL A 24 -19.62 12.06 -18.52
CA VAL A 24 -19.37 12.18 -19.97
C VAL A 24 -20.39 11.41 -20.79
N PHE A 25 -20.98 10.39 -20.18
CA PHE A 25 -22.03 9.60 -20.79
C PHE A 25 -23.07 9.26 -19.74
N THR A 26 -24.33 9.55 -20.01
CA THR A 26 -25.45 9.15 -19.17
C THR A 26 -26.33 8.12 -19.86
N PHE A 27 -26.95 7.24 -19.08
CA PHE A 27 -27.87 6.23 -19.57
C PHE A 27 -28.91 5.89 -18.50
N ASP A 28 -30.13 5.58 -18.94
CA ASP A 28 -31.23 5.26 -18.03
C ASP A 28 -31.46 3.74 -17.95
N VAL A 29 -31.55 3.20 -16.72
CA VAL A 29 -31.87 1.80 -16.46
C VAL A 29 -32.97 1.76 -15.39
N SER A 30 -34.09 1.11 -15.71
CA SER A 30 -35.22 0.93 -14.78
C SER A 30 -35.73 2.24 -14.15
N GLY A 31 -35.74 3.33 -14.92
CA GLY A 31 -36.20 4.65 -14.46
C GLY A 31 -35.19 5.44 -13.61
N SER A 32 -33.97 4.93 -13.45
CA SER A 32 -32.85 5.64 -12.80
C SER A 32 -31.81 6.06 -13.84
N SER A 33 -31.25 7.26 -13.72
CA SER A 33 -30.20 7.76 -14.60
C SER A 33 -28.82 7.52 -14.00
N TYR A 34 -27.92 6.95 -14.80
CA TYR A 34 -26.55 6.62 -14.43
C TYR A 34 -25.59 7.42 -15.30
N GLY A 35 -24.42 7.77 -14.76
CA GLY A 35 -23.44 8.59 -15.45
C GLY A 35 -22.03 8.01 -15.32
N ILE A 36 -21.32 7.87 -16.44
CA ILE A 36 -19.91 7.47 -16.47
C ILE A 36 -19.04 8.71 -16.24
N LEU A 37 -18.29 8.70 -15.15
CA LEU A 37 -17.39 9.79 -14.77
C LEU A 37 -15.97 9.54 -15.29
N VAL A 38 -15.33 10.57 -15.87
CA VAL A 38 -13.90 10.51 -16.22
C VAL A 38 -13.07 10.54 -14.95
N PRO A 39 -12.00 9.73 -14.81
CA PRO A 39 -11.09 9.82 -13.67
C PRO A 39 -10.61 11.26 -13.40
N ASN A 40 -10.70 11.70 -12.14
CA ASN A 40 -10.14 13.00 -11.75
C ASN A 40 -8.60 12.94 -11.83
N MET A 41 -8.00 13.61 -12.81
CA MET A 41 -6.55 13.59 -13.01
C MET A 41 -5.77 14.23 -11.86
N PHE A 42 -6.34 15.24 -11.17
CA PHE A 42 -5.70 15.86 -10.01
C PHE A 42 -5.56 14.87 -8.85
N PHE A 43 -6.55 14.00 -8.62
CA PHE A 43 -6.43 12.93 -7.64
C PHE A 43 -5.20 12.04 -7.89
N TRP A 44 -5.00 11.61 -9.14
CA TRP A 44 -3.87 10.76 -9.51
C TRP A 44 -2.52 11.48 -9.40
N ILE A 45 -2.46 12.76 -9.77
CA ILE A 45 -1.26 13.59 -9.62
C ILE A 45 -0.91 13.76 -8.13
N GLN A 46 -1.90 14.06 -7.28
CA GLN A 46 -1.70 14.17 -5.83
C GLN A 46 -1.26 12.84 -5.22
N LEU A 47 -1.86 11.72 -5.65
CA LEU A 47 -1.47 10.38 -5.22
C LEU A 47 -0.02 10.05 -5.58
N LEU A 48 0.39 10.29 -6.83
CA LEU A 48 1.77 10.09 -7.29
C LEU A 48 2.75 10.98 -6.52
N THR A 49 2.37 12.23 -6.26
CA THR A 49 3.16 13.18 -5.46
C THR A 49 3.38 12.65 -4.04
N ILE A 50 2.32 12.18 -3.38
CA ILE A 50 2.39 11.57 -2.04
C ILE A 50 3.28 10.33 -2.05
N MET A 51 3.14 9.46 -3.04
CA MET A 51 3.96 8.26 -3.17
C MET A 51 5.45 8.59 -3.36
N ALA A 52 5.77 9.58 -4.19
CA ALA A 52 7.15 10.04 -4.37
C ALA A 52 7.73 10.60 -3.08
N LEU A 53 6.97 11.45 -2.38
CA LEU A 53 7.38 11.99 -1.08
C LEU A 53 7.60 10.89 -0.04
N GLN A 54 6.70 9.92 0.04
CA GLN A 54 6.85 8.76 0.91
C GLN A 54 8.12 7.98 0.57
N GLY A 55 8.39 7.72 -0.70
CA GLY A 55 9.63 7.04 -1.13
C GLY A 55 10.89 7.75 -0.65
N LEU A 56 10.92 9.09 -0.72
CA LEU A 56 12.05 9.89 -0.20
C LEU A 56 12.19 9.76 1.32
N VAL A 57 11.09 9.87 2.05
CA VAL A 57 11.09 9.74 3.52
C VAL A 57 11.51 8.32 3.94
N LEU A 58 10.99 7.29 3.27
CA LEU A 58 11.36 5.90 3.52
C LEU A 58 12.83 5.64 3.21
N ALA A 59 13.39 6.20 2.13
CA ALA A 59 14.81 6.09 1.83
C ALA A 59 15.69 6.74 2.91
N ALA A 60 15.26 7.89 3.47
CA ALA A 60 15.93 8.54 4.57
C ALA A 60 15.90 7.68 5.85
N PHE A 61 14.72 7.18 6.25
CA PHE A 61 14.61 6.25 7.39
C PHE A 61 15.41 4.98 7.18
N SER A 62 15.39 4.42 5.98
CA SER A 62 16.16 3.22 5.66
C SER A 62 17.66 3.44 5.83
N THR A 63 18.18 4.60 5.40
CA THR A 63 19.59 4.96 5.59
C THR A 63 19.94 5.09 7.08
N LEU A 64 19.07 5.72 7.88
CA LEU A 64 19.25 5.84 9.32
C LEU A 64 19.23 4.46 10.01
N THR A 65 18.24 3.64 9.71
CA THR A 65 18.10 2.27 10.23
C THR A 65 19.32 1.42 9.88
N TYR A 66 19.83 1.49 8.64
CA TYR A 66 21.03 0.75 8.28
C TYR A 66 22.25 1.15 9.13
N ARG A 67 22.48 2.46 9.28
CA ARG A 67 23.66 2.97 10.01
C ARG A 67 23.58 2.78 11.52
N LEU A 68 22.41 2.98 12.11
CA LEU A 68 22.24 3.06 13.56
C LEU A 68 21.64 1.80 14.18
N ILE A 69 21.01 0.94 13.38
CA ILE A 69 20.42 -0.32 13.85
C ILE A 69 21.19 -1.50 13.27
N VAL A 70 21.23 -1.66 11.94
CA VAL A 70 21.85 -2.85 11.31
C VAL A 70 23.33 -2.96 11.67
N LYS A 71 24.11 -1.88 11.57
CA LYS A 71 25.54 -1.87 11.92
C LYS A 71 25.83 -1.95 13.43
N GLN A 72 24.82 -1.76 14.27
CA GLN A 72 24.93 -1.75 15.73
C GLN A 72 24.13 -2.86 16.39
N ARG A 73 23.74 -3.89 15.62
CA ARG A 73 22.90 -4.98 16.10
C ARG A 73 23.55 -5.69 17.29
N GLY A 74 22.74 -6.04 18.28
CA GLY A 74 23.18 -6.65 19.54
C GLY A 74 23.51 -5.66 20.65
N MET A 75 23.58 -4.35 20.36
CA MET A 75 23.72 -3.30 21.37
C MET A 75 22.36 -2.76 21.80
N SER A 76 22.24 -2.31 23.06
CA SER A 76 21.01 -1.66 23.56
C SER A 76 20.65 -0.37 22.79
N THR A 77 21.65 0.29 22.20
CA THR A 77 21.47 1.51 21.41
C THR A 77 20.61 1.29 20.17
N CYS A 78 20.65 0.11 19.53
CA CYS A 78 19.85 -0.15 18.34
C CYS A 78 18.35 -0.18 18.67
N TYR A 79 17.98 -0.77 19.81
CA TYR A 79 16.60 -0.81 20.31
C TYR A 79 16.12 0.57 20.77
N LEU A 80 16.99 1.34 21.44
CA LEU A 80 16.68 2.71 21.83
C LEU A 80 16.41 3.57 20.59
N PHE A 81 17.18 3.41 19.52
CA PHE A 81 16.95 4.17 18.28
C PHE A 81 15.69 3.69 17.54
N GLY A 82 15.46 2.39 17.45
CA GLY A 82 14.28 1.83 16.79
C GLY A 82 12.98 2.21 17.48
N PHE A 83 12.84 1.86 18.76
CA PHE A 83 11.62 2.12 19.55
C PHE A 83 11.51 3.57 20.05
N GLY A 84 12.63 4.24 20.32
CA GLY A 84 12.65 5.60 20.87
C GLY A 84 12.63 6.70 19.81
N PHE A 85 13.06 6.41 18.57
CA PHE A 85 13.13 7.42 17.51
C PHE A 85 12.42 7.00 16.23
N VAL A 86 12.84 5.93 15.55
CA VAL A 86 12.33 5.58 14.21
C VAL A 86 10.83 5.30 14.21
N ILE A 87 10.35 4.43 15.11
CA ILE A 87 8.94 4.05 15.17
C ILE A 87 8.05 5.23 15.60
N PRO A 88 8.35 5.99 16.67
CA PRO A 88 7.58 7.18 17.01
C PRO A 88 7.53 8.21 15.89
N MET A 89 8.67 8.47 15.23
CA MET A 89 8.73 9.41 14.12
C MET A 89 7.91 8.94 12.92
N CYS A 90 7.94 7.65 12.57
CA CYS A 90 7.13 7.16 11.45
C CYS A 90 5.62 7.24 11.76
N LEU A 91 5.20 7.14 13.02
CA LEU A 91 3.79 7.31 13.43
C LEU A 91 3.34 8.78 13.46
N LEU A 92 4.23 9.70 13.88
CA LEU A 92 3.90 11.12 14.03
C LEU A 92 4.03 11.91 12.72
N LEU A 93 5.03 11.60 11.91
CA LEU A 93 5.34 12.35 10.69
C LEU A 93 4.18 12.43 9.68
N PRO A 94 3.40 11.36 9.39
CA PRO A 94 2.26 11.45 8.50
C PRO A 94 1.26 12.53 8.90
N ARG A 95 1.00 12.68 10.20
CA ARG A 95 0.10 13.73 10.72
C ARG A 95 0.61 15.12 10.38
N HIS A 96 1.91 15.36 10.57
CA HIS A 96 2.53 16.64 10.24
C HIS A 96 2.53 16.89 8.73
N LEU A 97 2.82 15.89 7.90
CA LEU A 97 2.77 16.03 6.44
C LEU A 97 1.35 16.29 5.95
N ILE A 98 0.35 15.57 6.46
CA ILE A 98 -1.07 15.79 6.13
C ILE A 98 -1.50 17.21 6.47
N ALA A 99 -1.11 17.72 7.64
CA ALA A 99 -1.41 19.09 8.05
C ALA A 99 -0.65 20.12 7.19
N ALA A 100 0.63 19.89 6.91
CA ALA A 100 1.47 20.81 6.14
C ALA A 100 1.01 20.97 4.69
N PHE A 101 0.52 19.91 4.07
CA PHE A 101 -0.02 19.94 2.71
C PHE A 101 -1.55 20.16 2.66
N ASP A 102 -2.21 20.31 3.81
CA ASP A 102 -3.67 20.37 3.94
C ASP A 102 -4.38 19.31 3.08
N ILE A 103 -3.94 18.06 3.24
CA ILE A 103 -4.52 16.90 2.54
C ILE A 103 -5.85 16.60 3.22
N ARG A 104 -6.95 16.70 2.48
CA ARG A 104 -8.30 16.47 3.02
C ARG A 104 -8.92 15.15 2.57
N ASN A 105 -8.62 14.73 1.34
CA ASN A 105 -9.07 13.46 0.78
C ASN A 105 -8.71 12.25 1.65
N LYS A 106 -9.71 11.41 1.96
CA LYS A 106 -9.57 10.28 2.89
C LYS A 106 -8.64 9.19 2.36
N VAL A 107 -8.65 8.92 1.05
CA VAL A 107 -7.77 7.91 0.43
C VAL A 107 -6.32 8.37 0.51
N LEU A 108 -6.05 9.64 0.19
CA LEU A 108 -4.70 10.21 0.29
C LEU A 108 -4.18 10.21 1.73
N LYS A 109 -5.02 10.54 2.72
CA LYS A 109 -4.71 10.40 4.15
C LYS A 109 -4.38 8.96 4.52
N PHE A 110 -5.19 8.00 4.07
CA PHE A 110 -4.96 6.58 4.31
C PHE A 110 -3.63 6.12 3.70
N MET A 111 -3.30 6.53 2.47
CA MET A 111 -2.03 6.19 1.84
C MET A 111 -0.86 6.76 2.63
N MET A 112 -0.92 8.04 3.03
CA MET A 112 0.13 8.71 3.81
C MET A 112 0.34 8.06 5.18
N SER A 113 -0.73 7.83 5.93
CA SER A 113 -0.72 7.32 7.31
C SER A 113 -0.69 5.80 7.42
N GLY A 114 -1.05 5.07 6.36
CA GLY A 114 -1.10 3.62 6.35
C GLY A 114 0.22 3.02 5.90
N ILE A 115 0.66 3.35 4.68
CA ILE A 115 1.82 2.69 4.06
C ILE A 115 3.10 3.03 4.82
N LEU A 116 3.41 4.33 4.97
CA LEU A 116 4.68 4.77 5.52
C LEU A 116 4.96 4.25 6.94
N PRO A 117 4.02 4.33 7.89
CA PRO A 117 4.30 3.83 9.24
C PRO A 117 4.38 2.30 9.26
N THR A 118 3.50 1.62 8.52
CA THR A 118 3.45 0.15 8.50
C THR A 118 4.76 -0.42 7.97
N THR A 119 5.22 0.02 6.79
CA THR A 119 6.46 -0.50 6.20
C THR A 119 7.68 -0.13 7.03
N THR A 120 7.80 1.12 7.47
CA THR A 120 8.94 1.58 8.28
C THR A 120 9.03 0.84 9.61
N MET A 121 7.91 0.70 10.31
CA MET A 121 7.87 0.06 11.64
C MET A 121 8.28 -1.41 11.53
N PHE A 122 7.77 -2.11 10.53
CA PHE A 122 8.12 -3.51 10.36
C PHE A 122 9.56 -3.70 9.90
N HIS A 123 10.05 -2.95 8.90
CA HIS A 123 11.45 -3.06 8.49
C HIS A 123 12.42 -2.63 9.60
N CYS A 124 12.05 -1.65 10.42
CA CYS A 124 12.82 -1.30 11.62
C CYS A 124 12.87 -2.47 12.61
N SER A 125 11.75 -3.15 12.82
CA SER A 125 11.66 -4.33 13.68
C SER A 125 12.51 -5.48 13.14
N GLU A 126 12.38 -5.81 11.85
CA GLU A 126 13.25 -6.79 11.17
C GLU A 126 14.73 -6.47 11.37
N ALA A 127 15.10 -5.19 11.26
CA ALA A 127 16.49 -4.74 11.42
C ALA A 127 17.01 -4.93 12.84
N MET A 128 16.20 -4.57 13.85
CA MET A 128 16.56 -4.70 15.27
C MET A 128 16.80 -6.15 15.65
N TYR A 129 15.93 -7.06 15.18
CA TYR A 129 15.98 -8.48 15.54
C TYR A 129 16.82 -9.34 14.58
N GLY A 130 17.35 -8.76 13.49
CA GLY A 130 18.20 -9.49 12.55
C GLY A 130 17.45 -10.45 11.64
N PHE A 131 16.20 -10.12 11.31
CA PHE A 131 15.37 -10.89 10.40
C PHE A 131 15.45 -10.41 8.94
N CYS A 132 16.18 -9.32 8.67
CA CYS A 132 16.40 -8.88 7.30
C CYS A 132 17.19 -9.95 6.52
N PRO A 133 16.88 -10.18 5.23
CA PRO A 133 17.64 -11.13 4.44
C PRO A 133 19.12 -10.72 4.31
N PRO A 134 20.09 -11.64 4.41
CA PRO A 134 21.52 -11.30 4.42
C PRO A 134 21.98 -10.49 3.20
N PHE A 135 21.43 -10.79 2.01
CA PHE A 135 21.78 -10.09 0.77
C PHE A 135 21.32 -8.61 0.76
N VAL A 136 20.31 -8.26 1.55
CA VAL A 136 19.83 -6.87 1.68
C VAL A 136 20.82 -6.06 2.50
N GLU A 137 21.43 -6.66 3.53
CA GLU A 137 22.39 -6.00 4.42
C GLU A 137 23.79 -5.84 3.83
N ALA A 138 24.05 -6.45 2.66
CA ALA A 138 25.35 -6.41 2.00
C ALA A 138 25.81 -4.98 1.67
N SER A 139 24.88 -4.04 1.44
CA SER A 139 25.21 -2.64 1.21
C SER A 139 24.11 -1.68 1.68
N PRO A 140 24.45 -0.42 2.01
CA PRO A 140 23.44 0.59 2.35
C PRO A 140 22.43 0.81 1.21
N ALA A 141 22.87 0.71 -0.05
CA ALA A 141 22.01 0.90 -1.22
C ALA A 141 21.01 -0.25 -1.39
N SER A 142 21.46 -1.50 -1.23
CA SER A 142 20.58 -2.68 -1.22
C SER A 142 19.53 -2.56 -0.13
N TYR A 143 19.95 -2.13 1.07
CA TYR A 143 19.05 -1.92 2.20
C TYR A 143 18.06 -0.79 1.97
N ALA A 144 18.51 0.32 1.37
CA ALA A 144 17.66 1.44 0.96
C ALA A 144 16.56 0.97 0.00
N ILE A 145 16.92 0.22 -1.05
CA ILE A 145 15.98 -0.31 -2.04
C ILE A 145 14.97 -1.26 -1.41
N TYR A 146 15.41 -2.19 -0.56
CA TYR A 146 14.51 -3.13 0.13
C TYR A 146 13.52 -2.41 1.05
N SER A 147 14.02 -1.60 1.99
CA SER A 147 13.22 -1.00 3.05
C SER A 147 12.39 0.20 2.57
N ALA A 148 12.83 0.90 1.52
CA ALA A 148 12.06 2.00 0.94
C ALA A 148 11.01 1.55 -0.08
N SER A 149 11.05 0.29 -0.51
CA SER A 149 10.04 -0.25 -1.41
C SER A 149 8.75 -0.52 -0.65
N ALA A 150 7.67 0.15 -1.05
CA ALA A 150 6.34 -0.16 -0.51
C ALA A 150 5.84 -1.56 -0.94
N MET A 151 6.44 -2.13 -1.99
CA MET A 151 6.08 -3.44 -2.55
C MET A 151 7.17 -4.46 -2.24
N GLU A 152 6.77 -5.72 -2.03
CA GLU A 152 7.72 -6.82 -1.84
C GLU A 152 8.47 -7.10 -3.16
N LEU A 153 9.78 -6.80 -3.18
CA LEU A 153 10.62 -6.98 -4.35
C LEU A 153 10.91 -8.47 -4.58
N LYS A 154 11.00 -8.87 -5.85
CA LYS A 154 11.46 -10.21 -6.23
C LYS A 154 12.99 -10.23 -6.24
N TYR A 155 13.56 -11.24 -5.60
CA TYR A 155 15.00 -11.48 -5.58
C TYR A 155 15.33 -12.78 -6.30
N ASP A 156 16.41 -12.76 -7.07
CA ASP A 156 16.95 -13.97 -7.68
C ASP A 156 17.55 -14.85 -6.58
N PRO A 157 17.10 -16.10 -6.41
CA PRO A 157 17.55 -16.98 -5.33
C PRO A 157 19.04 -17.34 -5.42
N LYS A 158 19.66 -17.26 -6.60
CA LYS A 158 21.08 -17.58 -6.79
C LYS A 158 21.98 -16.39 -6.46
N THR A 159 21.55 -15.17 -6.82
CA THR A 159 22.39 -13.97 -6.73
C THR A 159 22.02 -13.06 -5.56
N GLY A 160 20.83 -13.23 -4.96
CA GLY A 160 20.30 -12.35 -3.93
C GLY A 160 20.04 -10.92 -4.41
N LYS A 161 20.04 -10.68 -5.73
CA LYS A 161 19.83 -9.35 -6.31
C LYS A 161 18.36 -9.17 -6.72
N PRO A 162 17.81 -7.94 -6.66
CA PRO A 162 16.50 -7.64 -7.21
C PRO A 162 16.43 -8.06 -8.68
N MET A 163 15.38 -8.80 -9.04
CA MET A 163 15.14 -9.19 -10.42
C MET A 163 14.78 -7.95 -11.24
N LYS A 164 15.47 -7.73 -12.36
CA LYS A 164 15.19 -6.59 -13.24
C LYS A 164 13.87 -6.78 -13.99
N ALA A 165 13.09 -5.72 -14.11
CA ALA A 165 11.86 -5.72 -14.89
C ALA A 165 12.18 -5.57 -16.39
N THR A 166 11.69 -6.49 -17.20
CA THR A 166 11.75 -6.42 -18.67
C THR A 166 10.78 -5.36 -19.21
N THR A 167 11.02 -4.83 -20.42
CA THR A 167 10.10 -3.88 -21.06
C THR A 167 8.68 -4.46 -21.19
N LYS A 168 8.56 -5.75 -21.50
CA LYS A 168 7.27 -6.45 -21.56
C LYS A 168 6.55 -6.40 -20.22
N GLU A 169 7.22 -6.74 -19.12
CA GLU A 169 6.62 -6.72 -17.78
C GLU A 169 6.22 -5.29 -17.36
N LYS A 170 7.04 -4.28 -17.67
CA LYS A 170 6.71 -2.86 -17.42
C LYS A 170 5.41 -2.47 -18.12
N LEU A 171 5.30 -2.76 -19.42
CA LEU A 171 4.10 -2.46 -20.21
C LEU A 171 2.88 -3.25 -19.70
N GLN A 172 3.06 -4.52 -19.33
CA GLN A 172 2.00 -5.33 -18.74
C GLN A 172 1.48 -4.74 -17.43
N ARG A 173 2.37 -4.26 -16.54
CA ARG A 173 1.97 -3.63 -15.28
C ARG A 173 1.25 -2.31 -15.47
N ILE A 174 1.74 -1.46 -16.38
CA ILE A 174 1.07 -0.20 -16.74
C ILE A 174 -0.31 -0.48 -17.34
N GLY A 175 -0.41 -1.45 -18.26
CA GLY A 175 -1.69 -1.86 -18.85
C GLY A 175 -2.66 -2.41 -17.80
N LYS A 176 -2.19 -3.30 -16.91
CA LYS A 176 -3.01 -3.86 -15.81
C LYS A 176 -3.51 -2.77 -14.87
N PHE A 177 -2.65 -1.82 -14.48
CA PHE A 177 -3.06 -0.64 -13.71
C PHE A 177 -4.13 0.18 -14.44
N GLY A 178 -3.94 0.50 -15.72
CA GLY A 178 -4.92 1.22 -16.53
C GLY A 178 -6.29 0.53 -16.58
N ILE A 179 -6.31 -0.80 -16.71
CA ILE A 179 -7.55 -1.59 -16.65
C ILE A 179 -8.24 -1.42 -15.29
N TYR A 180 -7.50 -1.51 -14.18
CA TYR A 180 -8.08 -1.32 -12.84
C TYR A 180 -8.62 0.09 -12.61
N VAL A 181 -7.96 1.13 -13.16
CA VAL A 181 -8.49 2.52 -13.12
C VAL A 181 -9.84 2.60 -13.82
N VAL A 182 -9.98 1.98 -15.01
CA VAL A 182 -11.24 1.95 -15.75
C VAL A 182 -12.31 1.16 -15.00
N VAL A 183 -11.98 -0.03 -14.48
CA VAL A 183 -12.91 -0.86 -13.71
C VAL A 183 -13.38 -0.15 -12.45
N LEU A 184 -12.47 0.45 -11.67
CA LEU A 184 -12.81 1.22 -10.48
C LEU A 184 -13.69 2.42 -10.85
N GLY A 185 -13.34 3.16 -11.91
CA GLY A 185 -14.16 4.28 -12.40
C GLY A 185 -15.57 3.86 -12.80
N GLY A 186 -15.71 2.71 -13.48
CA GLY A 186 -17.01 2.12 -13.81
C GLY A 186 -17.82 1.73 -12.58
N TYR A 187 -17.19 1.06 -11.60
CA TYR A 187 -17.86 0.72 -10.34
C TYR A 187 -18.32 1.97 -9.58
N LEU A 188 -17.46 2.98 -9.44
CA LEU A 188 -17.80 4.25 -8.79
C LEU A 188 -18.95 4.97 -9.50
N SER A 189 -18.97 4.96 -10.83
CA SER A 189 -20.06 5.52 -11.64
C SER A 189 -21.42 4.85 -11.34
N VAL A 190 -21.40 3.56 -10.98
CA VAL A 190 -22.62 2.82 -10.60
C VAL A 190 -23.02 3.09 -9.15
N VAL A 191 -22.08 3.09 -8.20
CA VAL A 191 -22.42 3.15 -6.76
C VAL A 191 -22.51 4.57 -6.19
N ALA A 192 -21.79 5.54 -6.76
CA ALA A 192 -21.75 6.91 -6.25
C ALA A 192 -23.12 7.61 -6.26
N PRO A 193 -23.97 7.46 -7.31
CA PRO A 193 -25.31 8.04 -7.31
C PRO A 193 -26.20 7.58 -6.15
N PHE A 194 -25.93 6.39 -5.59
CA PHE A 194 -26.68 5.82 -4.48
C PHE A 194 -26.03 6.12 -3.11
N ASN A 195 -25.11 7.08 -3.04
CA ASN A 195 -24.31 7.33 -1.84
C ASN A 195 -23.62 6.04 -1.33
N TYR A 196 -23.17 5.18 -2.25
CA TYR A 196 -22.56 3.88 -1.95
C TYR A 196 -23.50 2.87 -1.26
N MET A 197 -24.82 3.06 -1.35
CA MET A 197 -25.87 2.18 -0.82
C MET A 197 -26.92 1.82 -1.91
N PRO A 198 -26.56 1.06 -2.95
CA PRO A 198 -27.44 0.81 -4.10
C PRO A 198 -28.71 -0.02 -3.82
N PHE A 199 -28.77 -0.75 -2.70
CA PHE A 199 -29.86 -1.70 -2.42
C PHE A 199 -30.83 -1.26 -1.31
N GLU A 200 -30.48 -0.22 -0.54
CA GLU A 200 -31.37 0.37 0.47
C GLU A 200 -31.18 1.89 0.39
N GLY A 201 -32.28 2.64 0.22
CA GLY A 201 -32.22 4.09 0.02
C GLY A 201 -31.56 4.83 1.20
N PRO A 202 -31.11 6.07 0.99
CA PRO A 202 -30.56 6.90 2.06
C PRO A 202 -31.56 7.02 3.23
N GLY A 203 -31.12 6.72 4.45
CA GLY A 203 -31.95 6.79 5.65
C GLY A 203 -32.51 5.44 6.14
N ALA A 204 -31.99 4.31 5.66
CA ALA A 204 -32.27 3.01 6.26
C ALA A 204 -31.91 3.05 7.76
N ASP A 205 -32.93 2.89 8.59
CA ASP A 205 -32.77 2.87 10.05
C ASP A 205 -31.98 1.63 10.46
N VAL A 206 -30.68 1.81 10.74
CA VAL A 206 -29.76 0.76 11.21
C VAL A 206 -29.79 0.55 12.73
N SER A 207 -30.76 1.13 13.46
CA SER A 207 -30.82 1.04 14.93
C SER A 207 -31.10 -0.38 15.47
N GLY A 208 -31.42 -1.34 14.62
CA GLY A 208 -31.67 -2.74 15.01
C GLY A 208 -30.57 -3.70 14.55
N PHE A 209 -30.05 -4.52 15.46
CA PHE A 209 -29.05 -5.56 15.15
C PHE A 209 -29.47 -6.48 13.99
N MET A 210 -30.75 -6.89 13.94
CA MET A 210 -31.26 -7.75 12.86
C MET A 210 -31.30 -7.05 11.50
N LYS A 211 -31.40 -5.71 11.47
CA LYS A 211 -31.38 -4.94 10.22
C LYS A 211 -29.98 -4.90 9.60
N LEU A 212 -28.92 -5.09 10.39
CA LEU A 212 -27.56 -5.26 9.85
C LEU A 212 -27.44 -6.51 8.95
N PHE A 213 -28.34 -7.48 9.13
CA PHE A 213 -28.42 -8.71 8.35
C PHE A 213 -29.57 -8.72 7.35
N SER A 214 -30.23 -7.59 7.08
CA SER A 214 -31.17 -7.50 5.96
C SER A 214 -30.44 -7.81 4.65
N ALA A 215 -31.14 -8.40 3.68
CA ALA A 215 -30.53 -8.71 2.38
C ALA A 215 -29.98 -7.44 1.70
N GLY A 216 -30.71 -6.32 1.77
CA GLY A 216 -30.28 -5.06 1.21
C GLY A 216 -29.00 -4.52 1.88
N GLN A 217 -28.93 -4.50 3.22
CA GLN A 217 -27.74 -4.07 3.94
C GLN A 217 -26.53 -4.98 3.69
N LEU A 218 -26.73 -6.30 3.61
CA LEU A 218 -25.67 -7.24 3.26
C LEU A 218 -25.15 -7.02 1.83
N LEU A 219 -26.04 -6.74 0.87
CA LEU A 219 -25.65 -6.41 -0.49
C LEU A 219 -24.94 -5.05 -0.58
N ASN A 220 -25.38 -4.05 0.19
CA ASN A 220 -24.69 -2.75 0.32
C ASN A 220 -23.29 -2.92 0.90
N ASN A 221 -23.15 -3.72 1.97
CA ASN A 221 -21.85 -4.04 2.58
C ASN A 221 -20.93 -4.76 1.60
N LEU A 222 -21.47 -5.69 0.80
CA LEU A 222 -20.72 -6.36 -0.26
C LEU A 222 -20.27 -5.36 -1.33
N ALA A 223 -21.15 -4.49 -1.80
CA ALA A 223 -20.82 -3.46 -2.79
C ALA A 223 -19.71 -2.52 -2.27
N ALA A 224 -19.84 -2.03 -1.03
CA ALA A 224 -18.82 -1.22 -0.38
C ALA A 224 -17.50 -1.97 -0.22
N GLY A 225 -17.55 -3.25 0.16
CA GLY A 225 -16.38 -4.12 0.27
C GLY A 225 -15.67 -4.33 -1.07
N VAL A 226 -16.41 -4.53 -2.16
CA VAL A 226 -15.87 -4.64 -3.52
C VAL A 226 -15.22 -3.32 -3.96
N VAL A 227 -15.88 -2.18 -3.73
CA VAL A 227 -15.32 -0.85 -4.04
C VAL A 227 -14.03 -0.61 -3.26
N PHE A 228 -14.02 -0.91 -1.96
CA PHE A 228 -12.83 -0.81 -1.12
C PHE A 228 -11.69 -1.70 -1.63
N GLN A 229 -11.99 -2.96 -1.98
CA GLN A 229 -11.01 -3.88 -2.56
C GLN A 229 -10.49 -3.40 -3.91
N LEU A 230 -11.33 -2.81 -4.77
CA LEU A 230 -10.92 -2.22 -6.04
C LEU A 230 -10.01 -1.01 -5.83
N TYR A 231 -10.32 -0.13 -4.87
CA TYR A 231 -9.42 0.97 -4.48
C TYR A 231 -8.05 0.44 -4.10
N LEU A 232 -7.99 -0.50 -3.16
CA LEU A 232 -6.73 -1.09 -2.72
C LEU A 232 -5.98 -1.73 -3.90
N THR A 233 -6.68 -2.54 -4.71
CA THR A 233 -6.06 -3.24 -5.85
C THR A 233 -5.50 -2.27 -6.86
N THR A 234 -6.25 -1.21 -7.18
CA THR A 234 -5.82 -0.18 -8.13
C THR A 234 -4.61 0.58 -7.60
N CYS A 235 -4.60 0.96 -6.31
CA CYS A 235 -3.46 1.60 -5.67
C CYS A 235 -2.21 0.69 -5.67
N CYS A 236 -2.37 -0.59 -5.33
CA CYS A 236 -1.27 -1.54 -5.32
C CYS A 236 -0.72 -1.83 -6.72
N GLU A 237 -1.57 -2.00 -7.74
CA GLU A 237 -1.10 -2.15 -9.12
C GLU A 237 -0.43 -0.88 -9.64
N GLY A 238 -0.88 0.30 -9.21
CA GLY A 238 -0.20 1.58 -9.48
C GLY A 238 1.19 1.61 -8.86
N LEU A 239 1.32 1.19 -7.59
CA LEU A 239 2.62 1.04 -6.92
C LEU A 239 3.52 0.03 -7.62
N LEU A 240 3.00 -1.13 -8.04
CA LEU A 240 3.74 -2.13 -8.79
C LEU A 240 4.21 -1.60 -10.15
N ALA A 241 3.34 -0.89 -10.88
CA ALA A 241 3.67 -0.26 -12.14
C ALA A 241 4.77 0.79 -11.96
N ALA A 242 4.67 1.65 -10.94
CA ALA A 242 5.69 2.64 -10.62
C ALA A 242 7.03 1.98 -10.24
N THR A 243 7.03 0.99 -9.37
CA THR A 243 8.23 0.23 -8.98
C THR A 243 8.89 -0.45 -10.19
N CYS A 244 8.10 -1.06 -11.08
CA CYS A 244 8.63 -1.70 -12.29
C CYS A 244 9.16 -0.68 -13.31
N ALA A 245 8.40 0.38 -13.58
CA ALA A 245 8.72 1.36 -14.61
C ALA A 245 9.89 2.26 -14.20
N LEU A 246 9.81 2.85 -12.99
CA LEU A 246 10.78 3.81 -12.47
C LEU A 246 11.95 3.11 -11.77
N GLY A 247 11.66 2.13 -10.91
CA GLY A 247 12.68 1.39 -10.17
C GLY A 247 13.39 0.31 -11.00
N GLY A 248 12.80 -0.11 -12.11
CA GLY A 248 13.41 -1.11 -13.00
C GLY A 248 13.52 -2.51 -12.40
N VAL A 249 12.78 -2.78 -11.32
CA VAL A 249 12.81 -4.06 -10.57
C VAL A 249 11.43 -4.69 -10.53
N GLN A 250 11.38 -6.01 -10.43
CA GLN A 250 10.13 -6.75 -10.29
C GLN A 250 9.69 -6.81 -8.83
N ALA A 251 8.37 -6.85 -8.63
CA ALA A 251 7.74 -7.02 -7.32
C ALA A 251 6.64 -8.09 -7.38
N ASN A 252 6.32 -8.65 -6.21
CA ASN A 252 5.23 -9.61 -6.04
C ASN A 252 3.89 -8.89 -6.13
N GLU A 253 2.86 -9.62 -6.60
CA GLU A 253 1.51 -9.08 -6.59
C GLU A 253 0.99 -8.98 -5.16
N VAL A 254 0.30 -7.88 -4.85
CA VAL A 254 -0.16 -7.61 -3.48
C VAL A 254 -1.46 -8.36 -3.16
N MET A 255 -2.32 -8.56 -4.16
CA MET A 255 -3.65 -9.15 -3.99
C MET A 255 -3.99 -10.11 -5.14
N HIS A 256 -4.64 -11.23 -4.80
CA HIS A 256 -5.02 -12.29 -5.74
C HIS A 256 -6.53 -12.59 -5.66
N ASN A 257 -7.35 -11.66 -6.17
CA ASN A 257 -8.82 -11.72 -6.16
C ASN A 257 -9.40 -12.31 -4.85
N PRO A 258 -9.11 -11.68 -3.70
CA PRO A 258 -9.37 -12.29 -2.41
C PRO A 258 -10.87 -12.45 -2.13
N ILE A 259 -11.73 -11.53 -2.60
CA ILE A 259 -13.17 -11.60 -2.33
C ILE A 259 -13.83 -12.79 -3.05
N PHE A 260 -13.53 -12.99 -4.34
CA PHE A 260 -14.31 -13.92 -5.16
C PHE A 260 -13.68 -15.30 -5.34
N THR A 261 -12.39 -15.46 -4.99
CA THR A 261 -11.70 -16.75 -5.18
C THR A 261 -11.31 -17.43 -3.89
N SER A 262 -11.46 -16.79 -2.73
CA SER A 262 -11.08 -17.40 -1.46
C SER A 262 -12.07 -18.49 -1.05
N ASN A 263 -11.55 -19.68 -0.75
CA ASN A 263 -12.37 -20.82 -0.32
C ASN A 263 -12.56 -20.89 1.21
N SER A 264 -11.82 -20.06 1.96
CA SER A 264 -11.92 -19.97 3.42
C SER A 264 -11.34 -18.64 3.93
N PRO A 265 -11.64 -18.23 5.17
CA PRO A 265 -11.00 -17.06 5.78
C PRO A 265 -9.46 -17.17 5.85
N SER A 266 -8.94 -18.37 6.09
CA SER A 266 -7.49 -18.60 6.12
C SER A 266 -6.86 -18.41 4.73
N ASP A 267 -7.55 -18.82 3.66
CA ASP A 267 -7.09 -18.58 2.29
C ASP A 267 -7.08 -17.09 1.93
N PHE A 268 -8.11 -16.36 2.36
CA PHE A 268 -8.21 -14.91 2.20
C PHE A 268 -7.01 -14.21 2.86
N TRP A 269 -6.83 -14.38 4.17
CA TRP A 269 -5.82 -13.65 4.95
C TRP A 269 -4.39 -14.17 4.76
N GLY A 270 -4.22 -15.46 4.48
CA GLY A 270 -2.90 -16.10 4.42
C GLY A 270 -2.24 -16.07 3.05
N ARG A 271 -3.02 -15.92 1.97
CA ARG A 271 -2.49 -16.09 0.59
C ARG A 271 -2.95 -15.04 -0.42
N LYS A 272 -4.15 -14.49 -0.26
CA LYS A 272 -4.79 -13.69 -1.33
C LYS A 272 -4.92 -12.21 -1.03
N TRP A 273 -5.04 -11.84 0.24
CA TRP A 273 -5.19 -10.45 0.64
C TRP A 273 -3.87 -9.92 1.22
N ASN A 274 -3.38 -8.82 0.65
CA ASN A 274 -2.22 -8.06 1.13
C ASN A 274 -1.00 -8.94 1.45
N SER A 275 -0.49 -9.63 0.42
CA SER A 275 0.70 -10.49 0.51
C SER A 275 1.92 -9.76 1.07
N VAL A 276 2.04 -8.45 0.88
CA VAL A 276 3.11 -7.61 1.44
C VAL A 276 3.05 -7.62 2.96
N VAL A 277 1.91 -7.28 3.56
CA VAL A 277 1.75 -7.32 5.02
C VAL A 277 1.93 -8.74 5.54
N HIS A 278 1.38 -9.74 4.83
CA HIS A 278 1.57 -11.14 5.22
C HIS A 278 3.05 -11.55 5.21
N GLY A 279 3.80 -11.20 4.17
CA GLY A 279 5.23 -11.50 4.04
C GLY A 279 6.02 -10.88 5.19
N VAL A 280 5.77 -9.60 5.46
CA VAL A 280 6.39 -8.85 6.54
C VAL A 280 6.06 -9.42 7.92
N LEU A 281 4.79 -9.72 8.20
CA LEU A 281 4.38 -10.37 9.46
C LEU A 281 5.03 -11.75 9.61
N LYS A 282 5.09 -12.52 8.51
CA LYS A 282 5.71 -13.84 8.49
C LYS A 282 7.19 -13.78 8.84
N VAL A 283 7.93 -12.86 8.22
CA VAL A 283 9.36 -12.65 8.50
C VAL A 283 9.57 -12.13 9.91
N THR A 284 8.74 -11.19 10.37
CA THR A 284 8.91 -10.54 11.67
C THR A 284 8.54 -11.44 12.86
N PHE A 285 7.45 -12.21 12.76
CA PHE A 285 6.88 -12.93 13.92
C PHE A 285 6.92 -14.45 13.83
N PHE A 286 6.85 -15.01 12.62
CA PHE A 286 6.63 -16.46 12.45
C PHE A 286 7.89 -17.22 12.03
N ILE A 287 8.77 -16.60 11.25
CA ILE A 287 10.07 -17.16 10.93
C ILE A 287 11.01 -16.79 12.07
N GLN A 288 11.00 -17.58 13.15
CA GLN A 288 12.24 -17.72 13.92
C GLN A 288 13.33 -18.23 12.97
N PRO A 289 14.59 -17.77 13.09
CA PRO A 289 15.67 -18.26 12.25
C PRO A 289 15.89 -19.76 12.52
N LYS A 290 15.22 -20.60 11.72
CA LYS A 290 15.62 -22.00 11.52
C LYS A 290 17.01 -22.11 10.88
N ILE A 291 17.61 -20.99 10.48
CA ILE A 291 18.98 -20.91 9.98
C ILE A 291 19.97 -21.29 11.09
N ASP A 292 19.72 -20.94 12.36
CA ASP A 292 20.58 -21.35 13.48
C ASP A 292 20.50 -22.85 13.78
N LEU A 293 19.39 -23.50 13.47
CA LEU A 293 19.27 -24.95 13.64
C LEU A 293 19.95 -25.72 12.49
N LEU A 294 19.89 -25.23 11.25
CA LEU A 294 20.55 -25.93 10.14
C LEU A 294 22.06 -25.71 10.13
N GLU A 295 22.58 -24.53 10.50
CA GLU A 295 24.03 -24.34 10.65
C GLU A 295 24.60 -25.09 11.86
N LYS A 296 23.89 -25.13 13.00
CA LYS A 296 24.32 -25.95 14.15
C LYS A 296 24.25 -27.44 13.87
N THR A 297 23.28 -27.92 13.09
CA THR A 297 23.23 -29.34 12.71
C THR A 297 24.27 -29.69 11.65
N SER A 298 24.60 -28.79 10.72
CA SER A 298 25.67 -29.04 9.74
C SER A 298 27.07 -29.04 10.36
N ASN A 299 27.33 -28.19 11.35
CA ASN A 299 28.60 -28.17 12.07
C ASN A 299 28.73 -29.28 13.12
N GLN A 300 27.63 -29.93 13.52
CA GLN A 300 27.63 -31.14 14.36
C GLN A 300 27.66 -32.44 13.55
N LEU A 301 27.46 -32.39 12.22
CA LEU A 301 27.57 -33.56 11.34
C LEU A 301 28.92 -33.64 10.61
N VAL A 302 29.81 -32.67 10.82
CA VAL A 302 31.15 -32.58 10.20
C VAL A 302 32.28 -32.61 11.26
N ALA A 303 31.94 -32.78 12.54
CA ALA A 303 32.87 -33.06 13.65
C ALA A 303 32.65 -34.47 14.18
#